data_AF-A0A1F4W079-F1
#
_entry.id   AF-A0A1F4W079-F1
#
_cell.length_a   1.000
_cell.length_b   1.000
_cell.length_c   1.000
_cell.angle_alpha   90.00
_cell.angle_beta   90.00
_cell.angle_gamma   90.00
#
_symmetry.space_group_name_H-M   'P 1'
#
loop_
_entity.id
_entity.type
_entity.pdbx_description
1 polymer ?
#
loop_
_entity_poly.entity_id
_entity_poly.type
_entity_poly.pdbx_seq_one_letter_code
_entity_poly.pdbx_strand_id
1 'polypeptide(L)'
;MNITARIKKSLDIFFAGKRRSVAPFVLINIFLVLLQVLYIFSRYKYINSEIPFWFAKNWGDFQLAPKFYIYYLPATAFVLTVVAGLTRYLNRLYLRYFDEIVSYFITVVNIFIFYCVYYIIQSASLPFPPFISAKFLALFPPFLGAFVAVYAVLPYFIDFANRKRLVTDPGVHRHPAMLLREPSARGGGFVYAVTFLLISVLFLGLGRQFHGIYLSVLMLAVLGITDDFQNTHPTSEFRVLENPFLRLLLLFLCVLPIILSGLVVNTVSIPFDGLVDLGNLTIIVGSVSIPVVSAILTTIWVVWMMNALSWSNGIDGQFAGVIGISSIFVAILALRFENLEPVHRNVAVMAAISAGAAFGFTKYTWYPSKIMWGFGAMAAGLVIAALSISVQTKVLVSVLFILIPFLDALVTFFRRIFQGKNPLSGDRGHLHHLLLDRGWSIQKIARFYWFAAILFGLIGLLSPERYIVKLSLTVIGGVGFFIALLNLKSLGRRKQKQESE
;
A
#
# COMPACT_ATOMS: atom_id res chain seq x y z
N MET A 1 -6.11 -62.45 1.50
CA MET A 1 -7.00 -61.28 1.38
C MET A 1 -7.20 -61.01 -0.12
N ASN A 2 -8.41 -61.22 -0.64
CA ASN A 2 -8.71 -61.26 -2.07
C ASN A 2 -8.33 -59.94 -2.77
N ILE A 3 -7.68 -59.97 -3.94
CA ILE A 3 -7.21 -58.77 -4.67
C ILE A 3 -8.38 -57.80 -4.91
N THR A 4 -9.56 -58.35 -5.20
CA THR A 4 -10.84 -57.64 -5.30
C THR A 4 -11.21 -56.86 -4.03
N ALA A 5 -10.93 -57.40 -2.85
CA ALA A 5 -11.19 -56.70 -1.58
C ALA A 5 -10.20 -55.55 -1.32
N ARG A 6 -8.95 -55.68 -1.77
CA ARG A 6 -7.97 -54.57 -1.75
C ARG A 6 -8.35 -53.46 -2.71
N ILE A 7 -8.72 -53.82 -3.95
CA ILE A 7 -9.17 -52.84 -4.96
C ILE A 7 -10.43 -52.14 -4.48
N LYS A 8 -11.42 -52.87 -3.96
CA LYS A 8 -12.64 -52.27 -3.41
C LYS A 8 -12.35 -51.32 -2.25
N LYS A 9 -11.50 -51.70 -1.30
CA LYS A 9 -11.09 -50.82 -0.19
C LYS A 9 -10.33 -49.57 -0.66
N SER A 10 -9.45 -49.71 -1.66
CA SER A 10 -8.76 -48.57 -2.27
C SER A 10 -9.72 -47.64 -3.02
N LEU A 11 -10.69 -48.20 -3.74
CA LEU A 11 -11.76 -47.43 -4.39
C LEU A 11 -12.65 -46.73 -3.36
N ASP A 12 -13.05 -47.40 -2.28
CA ASP A 12 -13.89 -46.82 -1.22
C ASP A 12 -13.17 -45.66 -0.52
N ILE A 13 -11.87 -45.79 -0.22
CA ILE A 13 -11.05 -44.69 0.29
C ILE A 13 -10.94 -43.55 -0.74
N PHE A 14 -10.75 -43.90 -2.02
CA PHE A 14 -10.69 -42.94 -3.12
C PHE A 14 -12.03 -42.25 -3.38
N PHE A 15 -13.17 -42.83 -3.02
CA PHE A 15 -14.51 -42.25 -3.12
C PHE A 15 -14.99 -41.55 -1.82
N ALA A 16 -14.43 -41.85 -0.65
CA ALA A 16 -14.83 -41.29 0.66
C ALA A 16 -14.29 -39.88 1.05
N GLY A 17 -13.29 -39.33 0.34
CA GLY A 17 -12.79 -37.98 0.60
C GLY A 17 -13.73 -36.84 0.15
N LYS A 18 -13.58 -35.65 0.75
CA LYS A 18 -14.37 -34.44 0.38
C LYS A 18 -14.09 -33.99 -1.06
N ARG A 19 -15.13 -33.62 -1.83
CA ARG A 19 -15.01 -32.89 -3.12
C ARG A 19 -14.33 -31.54 -2.86
N ARG A 20 -13.31 -31.18 -3.65
CA ARG A 20 -12.70 -29.84 -3.56
C ARG A 20 -13.57 -28.82 -4.29
N SER A 21 -13.50 -27.57 -3.85
CA SER A 21 -14.23 -26.48 -4.52
C SER A 21 -13.54 -26.13 -5.85
N VAL A 22 -14.29 -26.24 -6.95
CA VAL A 22 -13.87 -25.76 -8.29
C VAL A 22 -14.18 -24.27 -8.52
N ALA A 23 -14.79 -23.58 -7.56
CA ALA A 23 -15.11 -22.15 -7.65
C ALA A 23 -13.89 -21.26 -8.00
N PRO A 24 -12.67 -21.52 -7.49
CA PRO A 24 -11.48 -20.76 -7.88
C PRO A 24 -11.20 -20.84 -9.39
N PHE A 25 -11.39 -22.00 -10.03
CA PHE A 25 -11.14 -22.18 -11.46
C PHE A 25 -12.16 -21.43 -12.32
N VAL A 26 -13.43 -21.45 -11.93
CA VAL A 26 -14.49 -20.66 -12.60
C VAL A 26 -14.16 -19.17 -12.51
N LEU A 27 -13.76 -18.68 -11.33
CA LEU A 27 -13.35 -17.28 -11.14
C LEU A 27 -12.13 -16.92 -12.00
N ILE A 28 -11.11 -17.79 -12.06
CA ILE A 28 -9.94 -17.62 -12.93
C ILE A 28 -10.36 -17.55 -14.39
N ASN A 29 -11.24 -18.43 -14.85
CA ASN A 29 -11.71 -18.47 -16.23
C ASN A 29 -12.53 -17.24 -16.62
N ILE A 30 -13.45 -16.79 -15.76
CA ILE A 30 -14.19 -15.53 -15.96
C ILE A 30 -13.21 -14.35 -16.02
N PHE A 31 -12.22 -14.34 -15.13
CA PHE A 31 -11.18 -13.31 -15.13
C PHE A 31 -10.34 -13.32 -16.42
N LEU A 32 -9.96 -14.50 -16.93
CA LEU A 32 -9.26 -14.64 -18.21
C LEU A 32 -10.11 -14.11 -19.36
N VAL A 33 -11.40 -14.45 -19.44
CA VAL A 33 -12.33 -13.93 -20.46
C VAL A 33 -12.41 -12.40 -20.38
N LEU A 34 -12.57 -11.84 -19.17
CA LEU A 34 -12.62 -10.40 -18.96
C LEU A 34 -11.32 -9.73 -19.44
N LEU A 35 -10.16 -10.31 -19.12
CA LEU A 35 -8.87 -9.82 -19.59
C LEU A 35 -8.76 -9.85 -21.12
N GLN A 36 -9.24 -10.90 -21.79
CA GLN A 36 -9.25 -10.96 -23.26
C GLN A 36 -10.08 -9.82 -23.85
N VAL A 37 -11.31 -9.62 -23.35
CA VAL A 37 -12.21 -8.55 -23.82
C VAL A 37 -11.59 -7.17 -23.61
N LEU A 38 -11.03 -6.91 -22.42
CA LEU A 38 -10.38 -5.64 -22.12
C LEU A 38 -9.14 -5.42 -22.99
N TYR A 39 -8.35 -6.46 -23.23
CA TYR A 39 -7.16 -6.41 -24.07
C TYR A 39 -7.53 -6.08 -25.52
N ILE A 40 -8.50 -6.80 -26.11
CA ILE A 40 -9.03 -6.51 -27.44
C ILE A 40 -9.56 -5.08 -27.50
N PHE A 41 -10.45 -4.69 -26.57
CA PHE A 41 -11.03 -3.34 -26.54
C PHE A 41 -9.96 -2.25 -26.52
N SER A 42 -8.92 -2.42 -25.71
CA SER A 42 -7.83 -1.45 -25.59
C SER A 42 -6.88 -1.40 -26.79
N ARG A 43 -6.91 -2.41 -27.67
CA ARG A 43 -6.01 -2.54 -28.83
C ARG A 43 -6.71 -2.52 -30.18
N TYR A 44 -8.04 -2.59 -30.21
CA TYR A 44 -8.86 -2.71 -31.41
C TYR A 44 -8.57 -1.64 -32.48
N LYS A 45 -8.22 -0.42 -32.06
CA LYS A 45 -7.87 0.69 -32.97
C LYS A 45 -6.56 0.49 -33.73
N TYR A 46 -5.65 -0.34 -33.22
CA TYR A 46 -4.35 -0.62 -33.83
C TYR A 46 -4.37 -1.86 -34.73
N ILE A 47 -5.39 -2.72 -34.57
CA ILE A 47 -5.53 -3.95 -35.34
C ILE A 47 -5.84 -3.61 -36.80
N ASN A 48 -5.12 -4.27 -37.72
CA ASN A 48 -5.34 -4.16 -39.16
C ASN A 48 -6.77 -4.55 -39.54
N SER A 49 -7.26 -4.14 -40.71
CA SER A 49 -8.63 -4.49 -41.17
C SER A 49 -8.86 -6.00 -41.23
N GLU A 50 -7.81 -6.71 -41.61
CA GLU A 50 -7.75 -8.15 -41.82
C GLU A 50 -6.78 -8.78 -40.83
N ILE A 51 -7.22 -9.86 -40.16
CA ILE A 51 -6.44 -10.59 -39.15
C ILE A 51 -6.50 -12.10 -39.40
N PRO A 52 -5.54 -12.88 -38.92
CA PRO A 52 -5.66 -14.34 -38.89
C PRO A 52 -6.91 -14.77 -38.10
N PHE A 53 -7.78 -15.59 -38.70
CA PHE A 53 -9.02 -16.06 -38.06
C PHE A 53 -8.74 -16.93 -36.80
N TRP A 54 -7.63 -17.68 -36.80
CA TRP A 54 -7.11 -18.48 -35.68
C TRP A 54 -5.57 -18.49 -35.69
N PHE A 55 -4.92 -19.32 -34.86
CA PHE A 55 -3.46 -19.52 -34.86
C PHE A 55 -2.97 -20.02 -36.23
N ALA A 56 -2.78 -19.11 -37.19
CA ALA A 56 -2.27 -19.43 -38.51
C ALA A 56 -0.78 -19.07 -38.56
N LYS A 57 0.03 -20.09 -38.88
CA LYS A 57 1.43 -19.94 -39.32
C LYS A 57 1.46 -19.16 -40.65
N ASN A 58 2.66 -18.73 -41.07
CA ASN A 58 3.00 -17.91 -42.26
C ASN A 58 2.41 -18.31 -43.65
N TRP A 59 1.44 -19.22 -43.74
CA TRP A 59 0.89 -19.71 -45.00
C TRP A 59 -0.30 -18.88 -45.49
N GLY A 60 0.04 -17.71 -46.04
CA GLY A 60 -0.73 -17.02 -47.08
C GLY A 60 -1.88 -16.12 -46.64
N ASP A 61 -1.99 -14.97 -47.31
CA ASP A 61 -3.02 -13.93 -47.13
C ASP A 61 -4.47 -14.43 -47.35
N PHE A 62 -4.67 -15.68 -47.76
CA PHE A 62 -5.97 -16.27 -48.08
C PHE A 62 -6.80 -16.75 -46.87
N GLN A 63 -6.27 -16.68 -45.64
CA GLN A 63 -6.99 -17.05 -44.40
C GLN A 63 -7.23 -15.86 -43.45
N LEU A 64 -7.06 -14.64 -43.97
CA LEU A 64 -7.39 -13.46 -43.21
C LEU A 64 -8.90 -13.28 -43.14
N ALA A 65 -9.36 -12.74 -42.02
CA ALA A 65 -10.74 -12.45 -41.75
C ALA A 65 -10.89 -11.04 -41.20
N PRO A 66 -12.09 -10.43 -41.32
CA PRO A 66 -12.34 -9.12 -40.79
C PRO A 66 -12.02 -9.05 -39.30
N LYS A 67 -11.33 -7.99 -38.87
CA LYS A 67 -10.88 -7.82 -37.47
C LYS A 67 -11.94 -7.98 -36.39
N PHE A 68 -13.22 -7.80 -36.74
CA PHE A 68 -14.35 -8.04 -35.83
C PHE A 68 -14.40 -9.49 -35.32
N TYR A 69 -13.90 -10.45 -36.09
CA TYR A 69 -13.92 -11.87 -35.72
C TYR A 69 -13.01 -12.20 -34.53
N ILE A 70 -12.12 -11.29 -34.12
CA ILE A 70 -11.32 -11.46 -32.90
C ILE A 70 -12.18 -11.65 -31.65
N TYR A 71 -13.42 -11.12 -31.64
CA TYR A 71 -14.36 -11.27 -30.53
C TYR A 71 -14.94 -12.69 -30.39
N TYR A 72 -14.78 -13.57 -31.40
CA TYR A 72 -15.17 -14.98 -31.28
C TYR A 72 -14.28 -15.76 -30.32
N LEU A 73 -13.02 -15.35 -30.12
CA LEU A 73 -12.11 -15.97 -29.15
C LEU A 73 -12.60 -15.84 -27.70
N PRO A 74 -12.84 -14.63 -27.15
CA PRO A 74 -13.38 -14.49 -25.80
C PRO A 74 -14.80 -15.06 -25.67
N ALA A 75 -15.62 -15.02 -26.73
CA ALA A 75 -16.93 -15.65 -26.72
C ALA A 75 -16.82 -17.18 -26.57
N THR A 76 -15.88 -17.81 -27.28
CA THR A 76 -15.62 -19.26 -27.17
C THR A 76 -15.11 -19.60 -25.77
N ALA A 77 -14.16 -18.84 -25.23
CA ALA A 77 -13.67 -19.02 -23.86
C ALA A 77 -14.79 -18.87 -22.81
N PHE A 78 -15.70 -17.91 -23.00
CA PHE A 78 -16.87 -17.73 -22.15
C PHE A 78 -17.82 -18.93 -22.22
N VAL A 79 -18.18 -19.38 -23.44
CA VAL A 79 -19.04 -20.55 -23.65
C VAL A 79 -18.45 -21.79 -22.99
N LEU A 80 -17.15 -22.05 -23.18
CA LEU A 80 -16.46 -23.16 -22.51
C LEU A 80 -16.56 -23.06 -20.99
N THR A 81 -16.37 -21.86 -20.43
CA THR A 81 -16.48 -21.61 -18.98
C THR A 81 -17.89 -21.86 -18.45
N VAL A 82 -18.93 -21.43 -19.19
CA VAL A 82 -20.33 -21.68 -18.85
C VAL A 82 -20.65 -23.17 -18.94
N VAL A 83 -20.20 -23.87 -19.98
CA VAL A 83 -20.36 -25.32 -20.13
C VAL A 83 -19.66 -26.08 -19.00
N ALA A 84 -18.48 -25.64 -18.55
CA ALA A 84 -17.82 -26.17 -17.35
C ALA A 84 -18.71 -26.03 -16.10
N GLY A 85 -19.36 -24.87 -15.95
CA GLY A 85 -20.27 -24.60 -14.85
C GLY A 85 -21.55 -25.43 -14.93
N LEU A 86 -22.10 -25.63 -16.13
CA LEU A 86 -23.32 -26.40 -16.36
C LEU A 86 -23.09 -27.91 -16.21
N THR A 87 -21.95 -28.43 -16.67
CA THR A 87 -21.58 -29.84 -16.47
C THR A 87 -21.54 -30.21 -15.00
N ARG A 88 -21.14 -29.30 -14.10
CA ARG A 88 -21.27 -29.50 -12.64
C ARG A 88 -22.72 -29.68 -12.18
N TYR A 89 -23.67 -28.92 -12.74
CA TYR A 89 -25.08 -29.02 -12.37
C TYR A 89 -25.69 -30.33 -12.89
N LEU A 90 -25.30 -30.74 -14.10
CA LEU A 90 -25.76 -31.96 -14.76
C LEU A 90 -25.09 -33.23 -14.20
N ASN A 91 -23.86 -33.12 -13.67
CA ASN A 91 -23.10 -34.22 -13.09
C ASN A 91 -23.54 -34.56 -11.66
N ARG A 92 -24.83 -34.90 -11.51
CA ARG A 92 -25.36 -35.61 -10.33
C ARG A 92 -25.05 -37.12 -10.38
N LEU A 93 -24.48 -37.63 -11.48
CA LEU A 93 -24.28 -39.05 -11.73
C LEU A 93 -22.84 -39.36 -12.18
N TYR A 94 -22.17 -40.13 -11.31
CA TYR A 94 -21.11 -41.12 -11.60
C TYR A 94 -19.60 -40.79 -11.55
N LEU A 95 -19.09 -39.55 -11.69
CA LEU A 95 -17.63 -39.33 -11.65
C LEU A 95 -17.16 -38.24 -10.69
N ARG A 96 -16.46 -38.64 -9.60
CA ARG A 96 -16.03 -37.77 -8.50
C ARG A 96 -15.08 -36.63 -8.92
N TYR A 97 -14.14 -36.90 -9.82
CA TYR A 97 -13.10 -35.95 -10.25
C TYR A 97 -13.39 -35.28 -11.60
N PHE A 98 -14.50 -35.64 -12.25
CA PHE A 98 -14.82 -35.14 -13.59
C PHE A 98 -14.93 -33.61 -13.61
N ASP A 99 -15.59 -33.01 -12.61
CA ASP A 99 -15.73 -31.55 -12.50
C ASP A 99 -14.36 -30.85 -12.36
N GLU A 100 -13.42 -31.45 -11.63
CA GLU A 100 -12.06 -30.94 -11.45
C GLU A 100 -11.28 -31.06 -12.76
N ILE A 101 -11.27 -32.23 -13.39
CA ILE A 101 -10.57 -32.49 -14.67
C ILE A 101 -11.09 -31.55 -15.76
N VAL A 102 -12.41 -31.41 -15.87
CA VAL A 102 -13.07 -30.50 -16.83
C VAL A 102 -12.67 -29.05 -16.54
N SER A 103 -12.66 -28.62 -15.28
CA SER A 103 -12.25 -27.26 -14.90
C SER A 103 -10.78 -26.99 -15.20
N TYR A 104 -9.88 -27.93 -14.90
CA TYR A 104 -8.45 -27.82 -15.24
C TYR A 104 -8.24 -27.74 -16.75
N PHE A 105 -8.87 -28.63 -17.51
CA PHE A 105 -8.76 -28.65 -18.97
C PHE A 105 -9.26 -27.33 -19.56
N ILE A 106 -10.42 -26.84 -19.13
CA ILE A 106 -10.99 -25.59 -19.62
C ILE A 106 -10.13 -24.39 -19.22
N THR A 107 -9.52 -24.39 -18.03
CA THR A 107 -8.56 -23.34 -17.66
C THR A 107 -7.32 -23.35 -18.55
N VAL A 108 -6.75 -24.51 -18.86
CA VAL A 108 -5.63 -24.62 -19.80
C VAL A 108 -6.03 -24.13 -21.20
N VAL A 109 -7.19 -24.54 -21.71
CA VAL A 109 -7.72 -24.09 -23.00
C VAL A 109 -7.91 -22.57 -23.02
N ASN A 110 -8.49 -21.98 -21.96
CA ASN A 110 -8.68 -20.54 -21.87
C ASN A 110 -7.35 -19.75 -21.81
N ILE A 111 -6.30 -20.33 -21.22
CA ILE A 111 -4.94 -19.75 -21.26
C ILE A 111 -4.41 -19.76 -22.70
N PHE A 112 -4.59 -20.85 -23.44
CA PHE A 112 -4.23 -20.91 -24.86
C PHE A 112 -5.02 -19.91 -25.71
N ILE A 113 -6.33 -19.80 -25.50
CA ILE A 113 -7.16 -18.80 -26.20
C ILE A 113 -6.67 -17.37 -25.89
N PHE A 114 -6.36 -17.07 -24.62
CA PHE A 114 -5.77 -15.79 -24.23
C PHE A 114 -4.45 -15.53 -24.96
N TYR A 115 -3.58 -16.55 -25.05
CA TYR A 115 -2.33 -16.45 -25.82
C TYR A 115 -2.58 -16.22 -27.31
N CYS A 116 -3.59 -16.86 -27.92
CA CYS A 116 -3.98 -16.60 -29.30
C CYS A 116 -4.43 -15.15 -29.51
N VAL A 117 -5.27 -14.61 -28.62
CA VAL A 117 -5.69 -13.20 -28.66
C VAL A 117 -4.47 -12.28 -28.58
N TYR A 118 -3.55 -12.55 -27.64
CA TYR A 118 -2.30 -11.81 -27.50
C TYR A 118 -1.46 -11.87 -28.79
N TYR A 119 -1.23 -13.07 -29.33
CA TYR A 119 -0.42 -13.30 -30.52
C TYR A 119 -0.98 -12.57 -31.75
N ILE A 120 -2.28 -12.73 -32.03
CA ILE A 120 -2.95 -12.09 -33.17
C ILE A 120 -2.80 -10.56 -33.08
N ILE A 121 -3.00 -9.99 -31.90
CA ILE A 121 -2.84 -8.54 -31.71
C ILE A 121 -1.39 -8.12 -31.91
N GLN A 122 -0.40 -8.89 -31.46
CA GLN A 122 1.01 -8.55 -31.69
C GLN A 122 1.41 -8.69 -33.16
N SER A 123 0.90 -9.68 -33.89
CA SER A 123 1.29 -9.96 -35.28
C SER A 123 0.51 -9.14 -36.31
N ALA A 124 -0.74 -8.78 -36.04
CA ALA A 124 -1.66 -8.16 -36.99
C ALA A 124 -2.13 -6.76 -36.56
N SER A 125 -1.30 -6.04 -35.79
CA SER A 125 -1.53 -4.63 -35.45
C SER A 125 -0.39 -3.74 -35.89
N LEU A 126 -0.73 -2.49 -36.19
CA LEU A 126 0.24 -1.40 -36.23
C LEU A 126 0.95 -1.26 -34.88
N PRO A 127 2.20 -0.75 -34.86
CA PRO A 127 2.91 -0.47 -33.61
C PRO A 127 2.04 0.32 -32.62
N PHE A 128 1.89 -0.20 -31.41
CA PHE A 128 1.09 0.41 -30.36
C PHE A 128 1.89 0.57 -29.08
N PRO A 129 1.56 1.56 -28.23
CA PRO A 129 2.27 1.76 -26.99
C PRO A 129 2.06 0.57 -26.03
N PRO A 130 3.09 0.18 -25.26
CA PRO A 130 2.94 -0.87 -24.26
C PRO A 130 1.89 -0.47 -23.22
N PHE A 131 1.22 -1.46 -22.60
CA PHE A 131 0.24 -1.20 -21.53
C PHE A 131 0.86 -0.47 -20.33
N ILE A 132 2.08 -0.86 -20.00
CA ILE A 132 2.87 -0.27 -18.93
C ILE A 132 4.09 0.35 -19.60
N SER A 133 4.28 1.65 -19.43
CA SER A 133 5.43 2.34 -20.01
C SER A 133 6.74 1.75 -19.44
N ALA A 134 7.81 1.77 -20.23
CA ALA A 134 9.13 1.31 -19.79
C ALA A 134 9.61 2.04 -18.52
N LYS A 135 9.16 3.29 -18.32
CA LYS A 135 9.46 4.09 -17.13
C LYS A 135 8.89 3.45 -15.85
N PHE A 136 7.70 2.86 -15.91
CA PHE A 136 7.12 2.12 -14.78
C PHE A 136 7.75 0.74 -14.61
N LEU A 137 8.07 0.05 -15.70
CA LEU A 137 8.78 -1.24 -15.63
C LEU A 137 10.16 -1.10 -14.97
N ALA A 138 10.84 0.03 -15.18
CA ALA A 138 12.12 0.33 -14.53
C ALA A 138 12.04 0.45 -13.00
N LEU A 139 10.84 0.63 -12.44
CA LEU A 139 10.62 0.65 -10.99
C LEU A 139 10.51 -0.75 -10.37
N PHE A 140 10.35 -1.80 -11.19
CA PHE A 140 10.16 -3.15 -10.69
C PHE A 140 11.41 -3.71 -9.99
N PRO A 141 12.64 -3.58 -10.52
CA PRO A 141 13.85 -4.03 -9.82
C PRO A 141 14.07 -3.39 -8.43
N PRO A 142 13.99 -2.05 -8.24
CA PRO A 142 14.16 -1.46 -6.91
C PRO A 142 13.03 -1.84 -5.94
N PHE A 143 11.79 -1.94 -6.43
CA PHE A 143 10.67 -2.46 -5.64
C PHE A 143 10.93 -3.89 -5.17
N LEU A 144 11.28 -4.79 -6.08
CA LEU A 144 11.48 -6.20 -5.78
C LEU A 144 12.70 -6.41 -4.87
N GLY A 145 13.78 -5.65 -5.09
CA GLY A 145 14.96 -5.67 -4.23
C GLY A 145 14.63 -5.33 -2.78
N ALA A 146 13.86 -4.26 -2.55
CA ALA A 146 13.42 -3.88 -1.21
C ALA A 146 12.45 -4.89 -0.58
N PHE A 147 11.49 -5.42 -1.37
CA PHE A 147 10.56 -6.44 -0.91
C PHE A 147 11.28 -7.70 -0.45
N VAL A 148 12.18 -8.23 -1.28
CA VAL A 148 12.93 -9.45 -0.98
C VAL A 148 13.86 -9.23 0.21
N ALA A 149 14.55 -8.08 0.27
CA ALA A 149 15.43 -7.74 1.39
C ALA A 149 14.67 -7.74 2.72
N VAL A 150 13.54 -7.04 2.81
CA VAL A 150 12.72 -7.03 4.04
C VAL A 150 12.20 -8.43 4.35
N TYR A 151 11.63 -9.12 3.36
CA TYR A 151 11.06 -10.46 3.56
C TYR A 151 12.09 -11.47 4.08
N ALA A 152 13.33 -11.39 3.58
CA ALA A 152 14.43 -12.25 4.00
C ALA A 152 15.01 -11.87 5.37
N VAL A 153 15.14 -10.57 5.68
CA VAL A 153 15.76 -10.07 6.92
C VAL A 153 14.84 -10.21 8.14
N LEU A 154 13.53 -10.01 7.96
CA LEU A 154 12.56 -10.04 9.06
C LEU A 154 12.62 -11.26 9.99
N PRO A 155 12.68 -12.53 9.52
CA PRO A 155 12.75 -13.67 10.42
C PRO A 155 13.98 -13.64 11.33
N TYR A 156 15.13 -13.22 10.80
CA TYR A 156 16.37 -13.08 11.59
C TYR A 156 16.28 -11.92 12.58
N PHE A 157 15.70 -10.80 12.17
CA PHE A 157 15.51 -9.66 13.06
C PHE A 157 14.52 -9.95 14.19
N ILE A 158 13.44 -10.69 13.91
CA ILE A 158 12.47 -11.13 14.93
C ILE A 158 13.17 -12.00 15.98
N ASP A 159 13.97 -12.97 15.53
CA ASP A 159 14.74 -13.83 16.43
C ASP A 159 15.78 -13.03 17.25
N PHE A 160 16.48 -12.07 16.62
CA PHE A 160 17.36 -11.13 17.33
C PHE A 160 16.61 -10.31 18.38
N ALA A 161 15.45 -9.74 18.04
CA ALA A 161 14.64 -8.92 18.92
C ALA A 161 14.15 -9.74 20.14
N ASN A 162 13.73 -10.99 19.92
CA ASN A 162 13.35 -11.89 21.00
C ASN A 162 14.54 -12.20 21.93
N ARG A 163 15.71 -12.55 21.37
CA ARG A 163 16.93 -12.83 22.16
C ARG A 163 17.41 -11.63 22.96
N LYS A 164 17.27 -10.42 22.42
CA LYS A 164 17.63 -9.15 23.07
C LYS A 164 16.51 -8.52 23.87
N ARG A 165 15.38 -9.21 24.07
CA ARG A 165 14.21 -8.72 24.82
C ARG A 165 13.68 -7.37 24.31
N LEU A 166 13.85 -7.08 23.02
CA LEU A 166 13.24 -5.96 22.30
C LEU A 166 11.80 -6.36 21.89
N VAL A 167 10.96 -6.60 22.89
CA VAL A 167 9.65 -7.22 22.73
C VAL A 167 8.63 -6.43 23.55
N THR A 168 7.47 -6.14 22.96
CA THR A 168 6.34 -5.59 23.72
C THR A 168 5.54 -6.75 24.30
N ASP A 169 5.57 -6.89 25.61
CA ASP A 169 4.80 -7.89 26.36
C ASP A 169 3.57 -7.22 27.01
N PRO A 170 2.32 -7.61 26.68
CA PRO A 170 1.10 -7.06 27.29
C PRO A 170 0.94 -7.37 28.79
N GLY A 171 1.63 -8.39 29.32
CA GLY A 171 1.66 -8.70 30.74
C GLY A 171 2.53 -7.75 31.57
N VAL A 172 3.56 -7.16 30.93
CA VAL A 172 4.53 -6.26 31.59
C VAL A 172 4.25 -4.79 31.24
N HIS A 173 3.97 -4.52 29.96
CA HIS A 173 3.79 -3.17 29.44
C HIS A 173 2.30 -2.83 29.36
N ARG A 174 1.90 -1.75 30.03
CA ARG A 174 0.52 -1.25 29.99
C ARG A 174 0.40 -0.09 29.02
N HIS A 175 -0.51 -0.19 28.06
CA HIS A 175 -0.89 0.90 27.18
C HIS A 175 -2.41 0.93 27.00
N PRO A 176 -3.08 2.10 27.04
CA PRO A 176 -4.55 2.18 26.95
C PRO A 176 -5.13 1.53 25.70
N ALA A 177 -4.35 1.51 24.62
CA ALA A 177 -4.71 1.01 23.30
C ALA A 177 -4.06 -0.34 22.95
N MET A 178 -3.55 -1.10 23.92
CA MET A 178 -2.91 -2.39 23.68
C MET A 178 -3.91 -3.42 23.08
N LEU A 179 -3.55 -4.01 21.94
CA LEU A 179 -4.33 -5.08 21.27
C LEU A 179 -3.61 -6.44 21.24
N LEU A 180 -2.33 -6.47 21.61
CA LEU A 180 -1.54 -7.70 21.65
C LEU A 180 -2.09 -8.66 22.69
N ARG A 181 -2.17 -9.94 22.32
CA ARG A 181 -2.52 -11.04 23.25
C ARG A 181 -1.29 -11.78 23.75
N GLU A 182 -0.23 -11.76 22.96
CA GLU A 182 1.04 -12.44 23.22
C GLU A 182 2.18 -11.46 22.96
N PRO A 183 3.36 -11.67 23.57
CA PRO A 183 4.54 -10.84 23.32
C PRO A 183 4.90 -10.81 21.83
N SER A 184 5.16 -9.61 21.30
CA SER A 184 5.57 -9.41 19.90
C SER A 184 6.86 -8.62 19.81
N ALA A 185 7.75 -9.03 18.91
CA ALA A 185 8.99 -8.31 18.61
C ALA A 185 8.70 -6.86 18.20
N ARG A 186 9.64 -5.95 18.47
CA ARG A 186 9.55 -4.52 18.15
C ARG A 186 10.75 -4.08 17.31
N GLY A 187 10.63 -2.96 16.60
CA GLY A 187 11.70 -2.40 15.77
C GLY A 187 11.53 -2.59 14.26
N GLY A 188 10.34 -2.96 13.77
CA GLY A 188 10.09 -3.09 12.33
C GLY A 188 10.38 -1.81 11.55
N GLY A 189 10.17 -0.63 12.14
CA GLY A 189 10.49 0.66 11.52
C GLY A 189 12.00 0.88 11.30
N PHE A 190 12.85 0.33 12.18
CA PHE A 190 14.30 0.33 11.97
C PHE A 190 14.68 -0.51 10.75
N VAL A 191 14.11 -1.72 10.63
CA VAL A 191 14.34 -2.61 9.46
C VAL A 191 13.87 -1.94 8.17
N TYR A 192 12.72 -1.25 8.19
CA TYR A 192 12.24 -0.45 7.06
C TYR A 192 13.25 0.65 6.69
N ALA A 193 13.69 1.45 7.66
CA ALA A 193 14.60 2.56 7.42
C ALA A 193 15.96 2.11 6.86
N VAL A 194 16.56 1.08 7.45
CA VAL A 194 17.84 0.52 6.99
C VAL A 194 17.70 -0.07 5.58
N THR A 195 16.63 -0.82 5.31
CA THR A 195 16.41 -1.38 3.98
C THR A 195 16.19 -0.29 2.94
N PHE A 196 15.38 0.73 3.27
CA PHE A 196 15.17 1.88 2.41
C PHE A 196 16.48 2.58 2.07
N LEU A 197 17.34 2.84 3.06
CA LEU A 197 18.65 3.47 2.84
C LEU A 197 19.57 2.62 1.96
N LEU A 198 19.76 1.34 2.30
CA LEU A 198 20.68 0.45 1.58
C LEU A 198 20.25 0.26 0.12
N ILE A 199 18.97 0.01 -0.12
CA ILE A 199 18.46 -0.16 -1.48
C ILE A 199 18.46 1.18 -2.23
N SER A 200 18.17 2.30 -1.58
CA SER A 200 18.24 3.61 -2.25
C SER A 200 19.67 3.94 -2.66
N VAL A 201 20.67 3.69 -1.80
CA VAL A 201 22.09 3.87 -2.15
C VAL A 201 22.49 2.93 -3.30
N LEU A 202 22.02 1.68 -3.31
CA LEU A 202 22.30 0.72 -4.38
C LEU A 202 21.79 1.20 -5.75
N PHE A 203 20.57 1.75 -5.82
CA PHE A 203 19.94 2.12 -7.09
C PHE A 203 20.16 3.58 -7.51
N LEU A 204 20.39 4.49 -6.55
CA LEU A 204 20.50 5.93 -6.79
C LEU A 204 21.87 6.52 -6.42
N GLY A 205 22.70 5.79 -5.69
CA GLY A 205 23.99 6.26 -5.19
C GLY A 205 23.86 7.30 -4.06
N LEU A 206 24.98 8.00 -3.80
CA LEU A 206 25.13 9.03 -2.77
C LEU A 206 25.18 10.45 -3.37
N GLY A 207 24.29 10.73 -4.33
CA GLY A 207 24.17 12.08 -4.90
C GLY A 207 23.72 13.11 -3.85
N ARG A 208 24.19 14.36 -3.97
CA ARG A 208 23.89 15.46 -3.03
C ARG A 208 22.38 15.69 -2.83
N GLN A 209 21.61 15.48 -3.89
CA GLN A 209 20.14 15.60 -3.88
C GLN A 209 19.44 14.60 -2.93
N PHE A 210 20.10 13.53 -2.49
CA PHE A 210 19.53 12.52 -1.60
C PHE A 210 19.96 12.65 -0.14
N HIS A 211 21.02 13.43 0.14
CA HIS A 211 21.62 13.51 1.47
C HIS A 211 20.63 13.95 2.54
N GLY A 212 19.74 14.89 2.25
CA GLY A 212 18.71 15.35 3.19
C GLY A 212 17.80 14.22 3.64
N ILE A 213 17.22 13.48 2.70
CA ILE A 213 16.33 12.35 3.00
C ILE A 213 17.12 11.22 3.69
N TYR A 214 18.32 10.87 3.20
CA TYR A 214 19.12 9.79 3.78
C TYR A 214 19.52 10.07 5.22
N LEU A 215 20.01 11.28 5.51
CA LEU A 215 20.43 11.65 6.85
C LEU A 215 19.23 11.68 7.80
N SER A 216 18.09 12.25 7.38
CA SER A 216 16.87 12.24 8.17
C SER A 216 16.33 10.84 8.47
N VAL A 217 16.33 9.94 7.48
CA VAL A 217 15.92 8.54 7.68
C VAL A 217 16.88 7.80 8.61
N LEU A 218 18.20 8.04 8.49
CA LEU A 218 19.21 7.47 9.39
C LEU A 218 19.02 7.95 10.82
N MET A 219 18.81 9.26 11.03
CA MET A 219 18.53 9.83 12.35
C MET A 219 17.28 9.21 12.96
N LEU A 220 16.21 9.01 12.18
CA LEU A 220 14.99 8.35 12.65
C LEU A 220 15.16 6.85 12.90
N ALA A 221 16.03 6.17 12.17
CA ALA A 221 16.37 4.77 12.44
C ALA A 221 17.01 4.64 13.83
N VAL A 222 17.99 5.51 14.12
CA VAL A 222 18.69 5.56 15.42
C VAL A 222 17.74 5.97 16.54
N LEU A 223 16.95 7.04 16.34
CA LEU A 223 15.97 7.48 17.33
C LEU A 223 14.91 6.39 17.58
N GLY A 224 14.43 5.75 16.52
CA GLY A 224 13.44 4.67 16.57
C GLY A 224 13.89 3.46 17.38
N ILE A 225 15.08 2.93 17.08
CA ILE A 225 15.59 1.77 17.80
C ILE A 225 15.95 2.11 19.26
N THR A 226 16.42 3.35 19.51
CA THR A 226 16.73 3.83 20.87
C THR A 226 15.46 3.96 21.71
N ASP A 227 14.39 4.55 21.15
CA ASP A 227 13.10 4.65 21.82
C ASP A 227 12.48 3.27 22.08
N ASP A 228 12.48 2.39 21.09
CA ASP A 228 11.94 1.04 21.24
C ASP A 228 12.72 0.24 22.30
N PHE A 229 14.04 0.38 22.36
CA PHE A 229 14.88 -0.23 23.39
C PHE A 229 14.58 0.33 24.79
N GLN A 230 14.53 1.67 24.95
CA GLN A 230 14.25 2.29 26.25
C GLN A 230 12.87 1.93 26.80
N ASN A 231 11.86 1.78 25.93
CA ASN A 231 10.50 1.46 26.33
C ASN A 231 10.28 -0.03 26.64
N THR A 232 11.09 -0.95 26.10
CA THR A 232 10.85 -2.40 26.22
C THR A 232 11.88 -3.13 27.06
N HIS A 233 13.12 -2.66 27.12
CA HIS A 233 14.18 -3.41 27.77
C HIS A 233 14.11 -3.27 29.30
N PRO A 234 14.08 -4.38 30.07
CA PRO A 234 13.92 -4.34 31.53
C PRO A 234 15.02 -3.58 32.28
N THR A 235 16.24 -3.54 31.72
CA THR A 235 17.41 -2.88 32.33
C THR A 235 17.54 -1.41 31.93
N SER A 236 16.58 -0.86 31.17
CA SER A 236 16.65 0.55 30.77
C SER A 236 16.26 1.44 31.95
N GLU A 237 17.24 1.87 32.73
CA GLU A 237 17.06 2.84 33.82
C GLU A 237 16.76 4.25 33.27
N PHE A 238 17.33 4.61 32.11
CA PHE A 238 17.11 5.89 31.45
C PHE A 238 15.98 5.81 30.42
N ARG A 239 14.80 6.30 30.79
CA ARG A 239 13.60 6.36 29.92
C ARG A 239 13.29 7.77 29.43
N VAL A 240 14.33 8.49 29.06
CA VAL A 240 14.26 9.91 28.68
C VAL A 240 13.31 10.13 27.49
N LEU A 241 13.26 9.16 26.56
CA LEU A 241 12.39 9.23 25.39
C LEU A 241 10.91 8.94 25.70
N GLU A 242 10.51 8.51 26.91
CA GLU A 242 9.08 8.43 27.26
C GLU A 242 8.39 9.80 27.25
N ASN A 243 9.16 10.90 27.41
CA ASN A 243 8.63 12.25 27.37
C ASN A 243 8.15 12.64 25.95
N PRO A 244 6.84 12.88 25.73
CA PRO A 244 6.30 13.21 24.42
C PRO A 244 6.86 14.51 23.83
N PHE A 245 7.19 15.50 24.67
CA PHE A 245 7.75 16.77 24.21
C PHE A 245 9.17 16.61 23.67
N LEU A 246 9.99 15.78 24.33
CA LEU A 246 11.34 15.51 23.85
C LEU A 246 11.31 14.71 22.55
N ARG A 247 10.45 13.68 22.46
CA ARG A 247 10.21 12.97 21.19
C ARG A 247 9.89 13.95 20.08
N LEU A 248 8.93 14.84 20.31
CA LEU A 248 8.52 15.85 19.33
C LEU A 248 9.69 16.76 18.91
N LEU A 249 10.47 17.28 19.86
CA LEU A 249 11.64 18.13 19.57
C LEU A 249 12.70 17.39 18.74
N LEU A 250 12.95 16.11 19.03
CA LEU A 250 13.85 15.28 18.24
C LEU A 250 13.31 14.99 16.84
N LEU A 251 11.98 14.90 16.66
CA LEU A 251 11.39 14.82 15.32
C LEU A 251 11.67 16.10 14.52
N PHE A 252 11.52 17.28 15.13
CA PHE A 252 11.87 18.55 14.48
C PHE A 252 13.36 18.58 14.06
N LEU A 253 14.26 18.12 14.93
CA LEU A 253 15.68 17.97 14.60
C LEU A 253 15.91 17.06 13.39
N CYS A 254 15.19 15.94 13.31
CA CYS A 254 15.29 15.01 12.19
C CYS A 254 14.81 15.59 10.85
N VAL A 255 14.05 16.69 10.84
CA VAL A 255 13.61 17.36 9.60
C VAL A 255 14.65 18.36 9.08
N LEU A 256 15.58 18.83 9.91
CA LEU A 256 16.58 19.82 9.51
C LEU A 256 17.39 19.43 8.25
N PRO A 257 17.88 18.18 8.08
CA PRO A 257 18.59 17.80 6.86
C PRO A 257 17.76 17.94 5.58
N ILE A 258 16.44 17.72 5.64
CA ILE A 258 15.52 17.92 4.51
C ILE A 258 15.48 19.41 4.14
N ILE A 259 15.30 20.29 5.13
CA ILE A 259 15.25 21.75 4.90
C ILE A 259 16.58 22.26 4.35
N LEU A 260 17.71 21.83 4.94
CA LEU A 260 19.04 22.23 4.51
C LEU A 260 19.40 21.70 3.11
N SER A 261 18.76 20.61 2.66
CA SER A 261 18.89 20.12 1.29
C SER A 261 18.07 20.91 0.26
N GLY A 262 17.27 21.89 0.69
CA GLY A 262 16.41 22.70 -0.16
C GLY A 262 15.08 22.03 -0.54
N LEU A 263 14.76 20.88 0.07
CA LEU A 263 13.49 20.18 -0.16
C LEU A 263 12.41 20.86 0.69
N VAL A 264 11.74 21.84 0.10
CA VAL A 264 10.69 22.64 0.74
C VAL A 264 9.50 22.85 -0.18
N VAL A 265 8.32 23.08 0.42
CA VAL A 265 7.10 23.45 -0.30
C VAL A 265 7.17 24.92 -0.69
N ASN A 266 7.51 25.19 -1.95
CA ASN A 266 7.61 26.57 -2.46
C ASN A 266 6.26 27.14 -2.89
N THR A 267 5.31 26.32 -3.33
CA THR A 267 4.02 26.78 -3.84
C THR A 267 2.86 26.00 -3.25
N VAL A 268 1.77 26.70 -2.95
CA VAL A 268 0.51 26.11 -2.49
C VAL A 268 -0.64 26.58 -3.36
N SER A 269 -1.49 25.63 -3.78
CA SER A 269 -2.67 25.95 -4.58
C SER A 269 -3.85 26.27 -3.68
N ILE A 270 -4.40 27.49 -3.82
CA ILE A 270 -5.61 27.93 -3.14
C ILE A 270 -6.82 27.67 -4.08
N PRO A 271 -7.97 27.18 -3.57
CA PRO A 271 -9.12 26.80 -4.41
C PRO A 271 -9.74 27.93 -5.24
N PHE A 272 -9.47 29.18 -4.86
CA PHE A 272 -10.12 30.38 -5.42
C PHE A 272 -9.16 31.41 -6.01
N ASP A 273 -7.85 31.32 -5.73
CA ASP A 273 -6.90 32.43 -5.98
C ASP A 273 -5.55 31.97 -6.60
N GLY A 274 -5.55 30.82 -7.28
CA GLY A 274 -4.36 30.33 -7.99
C GLY A 274 -3.27 29.73 -7.10
N LEU A 275 -2.01 29.90 -7.50
CA LEU A 275 -0.83 29.42 -6.78
C LEU A 275 -0.24 30.57 -5.96
N VAL A 276 -0.03 30.34 -4.67
CA VAL A 276 0.69 31.27 -3.80
C VAL A 276 2.14 30.80 -3.66
N ASP A 277 3.07 31.70 -3.99
CA ASP A 277 4.50 31.51 -3.76
C ASP A 277 4.86 31.82 -2.30
N LEU A 278 5.51 30.88 -1.65
CA LEU A 278 5.95 30.92 -0.25
C LEU A 278 7.45 31.20 -0.12
N GLY A 279 8.15 31.42 -1.25
CA GLY A 279 9.58 31.67 -1.33
C GLY A 279 10.02 33.10 -0.98
N ASN A 280 9.08 34.03 -0.81
CA ASN A 280 9.37 35.47 -0.79
C ASN A 280 10.19 35.95 0.42
N LEU A 281 10.21 35.22 1.54
CA LEU A 281 10.99 35.57 2.74
C LEU A 281 12.12 34.55 2.94
N THR A 282 13.35 34.94 2.61
CA THR A 282 14.53 34.08 2.71
C THR A 282 15.49 34.53 3.81
N ILE A 283 16.06 33.59 4.56
CA ILE A 283 17.21 33.81 5.46
C ILE A 283 18.41 33.05 4.89
N ILE A 284 19.58 33.68 4.92
CA ILE A 284 20.84 33.07 4.48
C ILE A 284 21.54 32.46 5.71
N VAL A 285 21.79 31.15 5.67
CA VAL A 285 22.57 30.43 6.69
C VAL A 285 23.79 29.83 6.01
N GLY A 286 24.96 30.44 6.22
CA GLY A 286 26.17 30.07 5.50
C GLY A 286 26.03 30.34 4.00
N SER A 287 26.15 29.29 3.18
CA SER A 287 25.97 29.35 1.72
C SER A 287 24.57 28.94 1.24
N VAL A 288 23.63 28.66 2.16
CA VAL A 288 22.28 28.18 1.84
C VAL A 288 21.25 29.28 2.07
N SER A 289 20.45 29.58 1.04
CA SER A 289 19.28 30.44 1.15
C SER A 289 18.05 29.60 1.50
N ILE A 290 17.42 29.88 2.63
CA ILE A 290 16.29 29.12 3.15
C ILE A 290 15.04 30.00 3.14
N PRO A 291 14.01 29.66 2.34
CA PRO A 291 12.72 30.34 2.41
C PRO A 291 12.00 29.97 3.72
N VAL A 292 11.85 30.94 4.62
CA VAL A 292 11.41 30.75 6.01
C VAL A 292 10.00 30.18 6.08
N VAL A 293 9.06 30.77 5.34
CA VAL A 293 7.65 30.34 5.34
C VAL A 293 7.53 28.92 4.79
N SER A 294 8.20 28.66 3.66
CA SER A 294 8.27 27.33 3.05
C SER A 294 8.90 26.30 4.00
N ALA A 295 9.97 26.66 4.70
CA ALA A 295 10.65 25.78 5.66
C ALA A 295 9.77 25.45 6.87
N ILE A 296 9.07 26.44 7.44
CA ILE A 296 8.13 26.23 8.56
C ILE A 296 7.00 25.30 8.14
N LEU A 297 6.36 25.57 7.00
CA LEU A 297 5.25 24.76 6.50
C LEU A 297 5.69 23.33 6.17
N THR A 298 6.87 23.18 5.54
CA THR A 298 7.47 21.87 5.27
C THR A 298 7.73 21.11 6.57
N THR A 299 8.25 21.79 7.58
CA THR A 299 8.55 21.17 8.87
C THR A 299 7.28 20.71 9.57
N ILE A 300 6.25 21.55 9.63
CA ILE A 300 4.94 21.20 10.19
C ILE A 300 4.36 20.01 9.43
N TRP A 301 4.39 20.04 8.09
CA TRP A 301 3.90 18.96 7.25
C TRP A 301 4.62 17.63 7.53
N VAL A 302 5.95 17.62 7.52
CA VAL A 302 6.74 16.40 7.71
C VAL A 302 6.54 15.83 9.12
N VAL A 303 6.63 16.68 10.16
CA VAL A 303 6.41 16.23 11.55
C VAL A 303 4.98 15.73 11.76
N TRP A 304 4.00 16.40 11.17
CA TRP A 304 2.60 15.96 11.22
C TRP A 304 2.43 14.59 10.57
N MET A 305 2.97 14.41 9.36
CA MET A 305 2.90 13.16 8.61
C MET A 305 3.53 11.98 9.35
N MET A 306 4.69 12.21 9.98
CA MET A 306 5.35 11.21 10.82
C MET A 306 4.43 10.76 11.94
N ASN A 307 3.87 11.70 12.71
CA ASN A 307 2.99 11.39 13.83
C ASN A 307 1.66 10.77 13.38
N ALA A 308 1.01 11.33 12.37
CA ALA A 308 -0.30 10.87 11.90
C ALA A 308 -0.25 9.42 11.41
N LEU A 309 0.78 9.06 10.64
CA LEU A 309 0.97 7.68 10.20
C LEU A 309 1.35 6.77 11.38
N SER A 310 2.25 7.22 12.27
CA SER A 310 2.66 6.44 13.45
C SER A 310 1.49 6.16 14.40
N TRP A 311 0.62 7.12 14.67
CA TRP A 311 -0.59 6.92 15.49
C TRP A 311 -1.61 6.00 14.84
N SER A 312 -1.62 5.92 13.50
CA SER A 312 -2.48 4.99 12.76
C SER A 312 -2.01 3.54 12.86
N ASN A 313 -0.75 3.29 13.23
CA ASN A 313 -0.14 1.97 13.37
C ASN A 313 -0.60 1.21 14.63
N GLY A 314 -1.91 1.09 14.82
CA GLY A 314 -2.53 0.37 15.94
C GLY A 314 -3.10 -1.01 15.59
N ILE A 315 -3.19 -1.37 14.30
CA ILE A 315 -3.81 -2.61 13.81
C ILE A 315 -2.82 -3.42 12.98
N ASP A 316 -2.73 -4.72 13.27
CA ASP A 316 -1.93 -5.68 12.52
C ASP A 316 -2.23 -5.63 11.01
N GLY A 317 -1.19 -5.49 10.19
CA GLY A 317 -1.24 -5.46 8.74
C GLY A 317 -1.73 -4.14 8.13
N GLN A 318 -2.33 -3.24 8.92
CA GLN A 318 -2.86 -1.97 8.41
C GLN A 318 -1.74 -1.08 7.86
N PHE A 319 -0.73 -0.79 8.67
CA PHE A 319 0.30 0.20 8.36
C PHE A 319 1.14 -0.17 7.13
N ALA A 320 1.57 -1.44 7.04
CA ALA A 320 2.38 -1.94 5.92
C ALA A 320 1.72 -1.70 4.56
N GLY A 321 0.42 -1.99 4.44
CA GLY A 321 -0.28 -1.75 3.19
C GLY A 321 -0.60 -0.27 2.94
N VAL A 322 -0.90 0.53 3.97
CA VAL A 322 -1.08 1.98 3.79
C VAL A 322 0.20 2.60 3.23
N ILE A 323 1.36 2.36 3.85
CA ILE A 323 2.65 2.87 3.35
C ILE A 323 2.94 2.32 1.95
N GLY A 324 2.76 1.01 1.72
CA GLY A 324 3.02 0.39 0.43
C GLY A 324 2.18 0.98 -0.71
N ILE A 325 0.87 1.15 -0.48
CA ILE A 325 -0.07 1.70 -1.45
C ILE A 325 0.20 3.20 -1.67
N SER A 326 0.40 3.98 -0.61
CA SER A 326 0.72 5.41 -0.72
C SER A 326 2.01 5.63 -1.53
N SER A 327 3.05 4.82 -1.28
CA SER A 327 4.30 4.88 -2.04
C SER A 327 4.12 4.51 -3.51
N ILE A 328 3.24 3.56 -3.86
CA ILE A 328 2.88 3.31 -5.27
C ILE A 328 2.25 4.55 -5.90
N PHE A 329 1.31 5.21 -5.22
CA PHE A 329 0.70 6.44 -5.77
C PHE A 329 1.72 7.56 -5.94
N VAL A 330 2.64 7.74 -4.98
CA VAL A 330 3.75 8.70 -5.11
C VAL A 330 4.60 8.38 -6.34
N ALA A 331 4.95 7.11 -6.57
CA ALA A 331 5.71 6.69 -7.75
C ALA A 331 4.96 6.95 -9.06
N ILE A 332 3.64 6.70 -9.09
CA ILE A 332 2.79 6.97 -10.25
C ILE A 332 2.72 8.46 -10.54
N LEU A 333 2.50 9.29 -9.51
CA LEU A 333 2.43 10.74 -9.65
C LEU A 333 3.76 11.33 -10.11
N ALA A 334 4.88 10.83 -9.58
CA ALA A 334 6.23 11.24 -9.98
C ALA A 334 6.50 11.01 -11.47
N LEU A 335 5.93 9.96 -12.06
CA LEU A 335 6.12 9.63 -13.48
C LEU A 335 4.95 10.07 -14.39
N ARG A 336 4.00 10.86 -13.86
CA ARG A 336 2.77 11.23 -14.58
C ARG A 336 3.02 12.16 -15.75
N PHE A 337 3.97 13.08 -15.61
CA PHE A 337 4.24 14.10 -16.63
C PHE A 337 5.17 13.58 -17.74
N GLU A 338 5.00 14.08 -18.97
CA GLU A 338 5.82 13.66 -20.11
C GLU A 338 7.27 14.18 -19.98
N ASN A 339 7.41 15.44 -19.56
CA ASN A 339 8.67 16.11 -19.29
C ASN A 339 9.18 15.73 -17.89
N LEU A 340 9.93 14.61 -17.84
CA LEU A 340 10.51 14.12 -16.59
C LEU A 340 11.90 14.70 -16.35
N GLU A 341 12.01 15.55 -15.35
CA GLU A 341 13.31 15.90 -14.77
C GLU A 341 13.95 14.69 -14.06
N PRO A 342 15.29 14.67 -13.90
CA PRO A 342 15.97 13.62 -13.16
C PRO A 342 15.41 13.43 -11.74
N VAL A 343 15.00 14.52 -11.08
CA VAL A 343 14.41 14.50 -9.73
C VAL A 343 13.16 13.62 -9.70
N HIS A 344 12.26 13.77 -10.67
CA HIS A 344 11.02 12.97 -10.75
C HIS A 344 11.30 11.47 -10.86
N ARG A 345 12.29 11.07 -11.66
CA ARG A 345 12.69 9.66 -11.78
C ARG A 345 13.24 9.12 -10.48
N ASN A 346 14.10 9.90 -9.80
CA ASN A 346 14.70 9.48 -8.55
C ASN A 346 13.65 9.32 -7.43
N VAL A 347 12.70 10.26 -7.36
CA VAL A 347 11.56 10.19 -6.43
C VAL A 347 10.71 8.95 -6.69
N ALA A 348 10.45 8.62 -7.95
CA ALA A 348 9.72 7.42 -8.33
C ALA A 348 10.44 6.14 -7.89
N VAL A 349 11.77 6.09 -8.03
CA VAL A 349 12.60 4.96 -7.55
C VAL A 349 12.56 4.86 -6.03
N MET A 350 12.75 5.95 -5.28
CA MET A 350 12.66 5.93 -3.81
C MET A 350 11.27 5.49 -3.34
N ALA A 351 10.22 5.96 -4.02
CA ALA A 351 8.84 5.55 -3.74
C ALA A 351 8.64 4.05 -4.03
N ALA A 352 9.18 3.52 -5.13
CA ALA A 352 9.15 2.08 -5.42
C ALA A 352 9.88 1.25 -4.35
N ILE A 353 11.04 1.71 -3.87
CA ILE A 353 11.80 1.08 -2.78
C ILE A 353 10.98 1.07 -1.49
N SER A 354 10.39 2.21 -1.13
CA SER A 354 9.51 2.33 0.04
C SER A 354 8.31 1.37 -0.06
N ALA A 355 7.68 1.29 -1.24
CA ALA A 355 6.57 0.38 -1.49
C ALA A 355 6.99 -1.08 -1.31
N GLY A 356 8.11 -1.48 -1.93
CA GLY A 356 8.67 -2.83 -1.82
C GLY A 356 8.99 -3.19 -0.37
N ALA A 357 9.71 -2.32 0.33
CA ALA A 357 10.04 -2.50 1.74
C ALA A 357 8.77 -2.69 2.58
N ALA A 358 7.76 -1.82 2.42
CA ALA A 358 6.52 -1.90 3.17
C ALA A 358 5.70 -3.17 2.89
N PHE A 359 5.56 -3.60 1.63
CA PHE A 359 4.87 -4.86 1.31
C PHE A 359 5.66 -6.10 1.76
N GLY A 360 6.99 -6.02 1.88
CA GLY A 360 7.80 -7.09 2.47
C GLY A 360 7.40 -7.41 3.93
N PHE A 361 6.91 -6.40 4.67
CA PHE A 361 6.40 -6.60 6.03
C PHE A 361 5.05 -7.32 6.08
N THR A 362 4.27 -7.35 5.00
CA THR A 362 2.86 -7.81 5.04
C THR A 362 2.74 -9.20 5.67
N LYS A 363 3.56 -10.18 5.28
CA LYS A 363 3.50 -11.55 5.84
C LYS A 363 3.72 -11.59 7.35
N TYR A 364 4.65 -10.78 7.87
CA TYR A 364 5.08 -10.82 9.27
C TYR A 364 4.27 -9.88 10.18
N THR A 365 3.60 -8.90 9.59
CA THR A 365 2.79 -7.91 10.31
C THR A 365 1.30 -8.18 10.21
N TRP A 366 0.86 -9.06 9.30
CA TRP A 366 -0.55 -9.46 9.20
C TRP A 366 -1.03 -10.19 10.45
N TYR A 367 -2.31 -10.01 10.78
CA TYR A 367 -2.89 -10.60 11.99
C TYR A 367 -2.84 -12.14 11.99
N PRO A 368 -2.31 -12.79 13.05
CA PRO A 368 -1.64 -12.19 14.23
C PRO A 368 -0.19 -11.77 13.94
N SER A 369 0.16 -10.52 14.27
CA SER A 369 1.48 -9.97 13.95
C SER A 369 2.61 -10.62 14.75
N LYS A 370 3.78 -10.76 14.11
CA LYS A 370 5.02 -11.29 14.72
C LYS A 370 6.01 -10.18 15.06
N ILE A 371 5.80 -8.99 14.51
CA ILE A 371 6.65 -7.82 14.72
C ILE A 371 5.81 -6.55 14.61
N MET A 372 6.07 -5.61 15.52
CA MET A 372 5.54 -4.26 15.51
C MET A 372 6.53 -3.32 14.86
N TRP A 373 6.03 -2.29 14.16
CA TRP A 373 6.90 -1.25 13.60
C TRP A 373 7.60 -0.42 14.69
N GLY A 374 6.97 -0.24 15.86
CA GLY A 374 7.52 0.58 16.95
C GLY A 374 7.62 2.06 16.58
N PHE A 375 8.44 2.81 17.33
CA PHE A 375 8.65 4.24 17.09
C PHE A 375 9.32 4.53 15.74
N GLY A 376 10.11 3.58 15.23
CA GLY A 376 10.73 3.68 13.90
C GLY A 376 9.74 3.84 12.74
N ALA A 377 8.43 3.60 12.93
CA ALA A 377 7.39 3.90 11.95
C ALA A 377 7.42 5.36 11.45
N MET A 378 7.95 6.28 12.26
CA MET A 378 8.17 7.68 11.90
C MET A 378 9.03 7.82 10.62
N ALA A 379 9.98 6.92 10.37
CA ALA A 379 10.81 6.94 9.16
C ALA A 379 9.98 6.75 7.89
N ALA A 380 8.98 5.87 7.90
CA ALA A 380 8.07 5.69 6.77
C ALA A 380 7.23 6.96 6.53
N GLY A 381 6.76 7.60 7.62
CA GLY A 381 6.01 8.85 7.52
C GLY A 381 6.85 9.99 6.93
N LEU A 382 8.12 10.11 7.34
CA LEU A 382 9.05 11.10 6.78
C LEU A 382 9.31 10.83 5.29
N VAL A 383 9.54 9.59 4.89
CA VAL A 383 9.76 9.23 3.47
C VAL A 383 8.54 9.60 2.63
N ILE A 384 7.33 9.22 3.04
CA ILE A 384 6.10 9.59 2.31
C ILE A 384 5.97 11.12 2.23
N ALA A 385 6.20 11.83 3.33
CA ALA A 385 6.07 13.29 3.37
C ALA A 385 7.08 13.98 2.45
N ALA A 386 8.35 13.61 2.51
CA ALA A 386 9.43 14.18 1.71
C ALA A 386 9.22 13.91 0.23
N LEU A 387 8.95 12.65 -0.15
CA LEU A 387 8.71 12.30 -1.55
C LEU A 387 7.46 12.98 -2.11
N SER A 388 6.40 13.13 -1.30
CA SER A 388 5.19 13.86 -1.69
C SER A 388 5.45 15.33 -2.01
N ILE A 389 6.39 15.97 -1.30
CA ILE A 389 6.81 17.35 -1.59
C ILE A 389 7.62 17.38 -2.89
N SER A 390 8.53 16.43 -3.08
CA SER A 390 9.41 16.37 -4.26
C SER A 390 8.69 16.14 -5.58
N VAL A 391 7.49 15.55 -5.57
CA VAL A 391 6.67 15.40 -6.79
C VAL A 391 6.08 16.75 -7.25
N GLN A 392 6.14 17.81 -6.43
CA GLN A 392 5.58 19.15 -6.68
C GLN A 392 4.08 19.14 -7.05
N THR A 393 3.41 18.00 -6.95
CA THR A 393 1.96 17.92 -7.02
C THR A 393 1.38 18.64 -5.82
N LYS A 394 0.31 19.42 -6.06
CA LYS A 394 -0.49 20.11 -5.04
C LYS A 394 -0.56 19.21 -3.79
N VAL A 395 0.04 19.65 -2.67
CA VAL A 395 0.20 18.87 -1.41
C VAL A 395 -1.10 18.16 -0.99
N LEU A 396 -2.24 18.77 -1.32
CA LEU A 396 -3.58 18.23 -1.13
C LEU A 396 -3.83 16.85 -1.76
N VAL A 397 -3.26 16.57 -2.94
CA VAL A 397 -3.36 15.26 -3.61
C VAL A 397 -2.62 14.20 -2.79
N SER A 398 -1.49 14.60 -2.19
CA SER A 398 -0.70 13.72 -1.34
C SER A 398 -1.44 13.33 -0.06
N VAL A 399 -2.36 14.16 0.42
CA VAL A 399 -3.25 13.82 1.54
C VAL A 399 -4.23 12.70 1.16
N LEU A 400 -4.67 12.60 -0.09
CA LEU A 400 -5.74 11.66 -0.47
C LEU A 400 -5.33 10.19 -0.29
N PHE A 401 -4.13 9.79 -0.69
CA PHE A 401 -3.72 8.39 -0.55
C PHE A 401 -3.38 7.97 0.89
N ILE A 402 -3.38 8.89 1.85
CA ILE A 402 -3.24 8.67 3.31
C ILE A 402 -4.43 9.25 4.10
N LEU A 403 -5.55 9.52 3.41
CA LEU A 403 -6.61 10.39 3.93
C LEU A 403 -7.13 9.95 5.31
N ILE A 404 -7.34 8.64 5.47
CA ILE A 404 -7.88 8.09 6.71
C ILE A 404 -6.92 8.30 7.90
N PRO A 405 -5.65 7.85 7.87
CA PRO A 405 -4.68 8.18 8.91
C PRO A 405 -4.55 9.69 9.20
N PHE A 406 -4.48 10.49 8.14
CA PHE A 406 -4.29 11.94 8.25
C PHE A 406 -5.44 12.62 8.99
N LEU A 407 -6.68 12.33 8.59
CA LEU A 407 -7.88 12.89 9.21
C LEU A 407 -8.15 12.32 10.60
N ASP A 408 -7.88 11.03 10.82
CA ASP A 408 -8.04 10.42 12.14
C ASP A 408 -7.12 11.06 13.18
N ALA A 409 -5.87 11.34 12.79
CA ALA A 409 -4.93 12.10 13.61
C ALA A 409 -5.42 13.54 13.87
N LEU A 410 -5.93 14.24 12.84
CA LEU A 410 -6.46 15.61 13.01
C LEU A 410 -7.64 15.65 13.96
N VAL A 411 -8.64 14.79 13.75
CA VAL A 411 -9.84 14.71 14.59
C VAL A 411 -9.45 14.36 16.03
N THR A 412 -8.54 13.42 16.22
CA THR A 412 -8.06 13.03 17.55
C THR A 412 -7.29 14.15 18.23
N PHE A 413 -6.43 14.86 17.50
CA PHE A 413 -5.66 16.00 18.00
C PHE A 413 -6.58 17.11 18.52
N PHE A 414 -7.52 17.58 17.69
CA PHE A 414 -8.46 18.64 18.09
C PHE A 414 -9.43 18.18 19.17
N ARG A 415 -9.92 16.93 19.12
CA ARG A 415 -10.76 16.36 20.19
C ARG A 415 -10.05 16.42 21.54
N ARG A 416 -8.76 16.06 21.60
CA ARG A 416 -7.97 16.10 22.85
C ARG A 416 -7.82 17.53 23.37
N ILE A 417 -7.52 18.49 22.50
CA ILE A 417 -7.44 19.91 22.86
C ILE A 417 -8.77 20.42 23.44
N PHE A 418 -9.90 20.14 22.79
CA PHE A 418 -11.21 20.55 23.30
C PHE A 418 -11.61 19.87 24.61
N GLN A 419 -10.97 18.74 24.96
CA GLN A 419 -11.14 18.06 26.24
C GLN A 419 -10.11 18.50 27.30
N GLY A 420 -9.25 19.48 27.01
CA GLY A 420 -8.17 19.90 27.91
C GLY A 420 -7.07 18.84 28.13
N LYS A 421 -6.97 17.85 27.24
CA LYS A 421 -5.98 16.76 27.33
C LYS A 421 -4.77 17.06 26.47
N ASN A 422 -3.60 16.52 26.85
CA ASN A 422 -2.40 16.58 26.03
C ASN A 422 -2.65 15.90 24.66
N PRO A 423 -2.54 16.61 23.53
CA PRO A 423 -2.79 16.05 22.21
C PRO A 423 -1.87 14.89 21.83
N LEU A 424 -0.68 14.81 22.44
CA LEU A 424 0.33 13.77 22.19
C LEU A 424 0.15 12.52 23.08
N SER A 425 -0.78 12.54 24.04
CA SER A 425 -1.05 11.39 24.91
C SER A 425 -1.82 10.29 24.18
N GLY A 426 -1.55 9.01 24.48
CA GLY A 426 -2.25 7.89 23.85
C GLY A 426 -3.67 7.69 24.39
N ASP A 427 -4.63 7.37 23.50
CA ASP A 427 -5.98 6.95 23.88
C ASP A 427 -6.59 5.95 22.87
N ARG A 428 -7.78 5.43 23.18
CA ARG A 428 -8.55 4.53 22.28
C ARG A 428 -9.52 5.29 21.36
N GLY A 429 -9.27 6.56 21.07
CA GLY A 429 -10.20 7.38 20.28
C GLY A 429 -9.91 7.41 18.78
N HIS A 430 -8.86 6.72 18.34
CA HIS A 430 -8.55 6.57 16.92
C HIS A 430 -9.60 5.69 16.21
N LEU A 431 -9.86 5.98 14.94
CA LEU A 431 -10.90 5.36 14.12
C LEU A 431 -10.83 3.83 14.16
N HIS A 432 -9.65 3.25 14.12
CA HIS A 432 -9.48 1.80 14.16
C HIS A 432 -9.98 1.19 15.48
N HIS A 433 -9.75 1.84 16.63
CA HIS A 433 -10.36 1.41 17.90
C HIS A 433 -11.87 1.61 17.91
N LEU A 434 -12.35 2.71 17.34
CA LEU A 434 -13.79 2.96 17.23
C LEU A 434 -14.52 1.92 16.38
N LEU A 435 -13.84 1.37 15.36
CA LEU A 435 -14.35 0.28 14.53
C LEU A 435 -14.28 -1.06 15.26
N LEU A 436 -13.18 -1.34 15.99
CA LEU A 436 -13.06 -2.52 16.85
C LEU A 436 -14.17 -2.56 17.92
N ASP A 437 -14.40 -1.45 18.61
CA ASP A 437 -15.44 -1.30 19.64
C ASP A 437 -16.87 -1.48 19.06
N ARG A 438 -17.02 -1.41 17.72
CA ARG A 438 -18.27 -1.69 16.98
C ARG A 438 -18.32 -3.10 16.38
N GLY A 439 -17.40 -3.99 16.77
CA GLY A 439 -17.40 -5.40 16.38
C GLY A 439 -16.70 -5.71 15.06
N TRP A 440 -15.94 -4.78 14.46
CA TRP A 440 -15.13 -5.10 13.29
C TRP A 440 -13.93 -5.96 13.71
N SER A 441 -13.56 -6.94 12.88
CA SER A 441 -12.33 -7.72 13.10
C SER A 441 -11.09 -6.93 12.65
N ILE A 442 -9.94 -7.22 13.27
CA ILE A 442 -8.62 -6.61 12.96
C ILE A 442 -8.32 -6.68 11.45
N GLN A 443 -8.50 -7.85 10.83
CA GLN A 443 -8.29 -8.06 9.40
C GLN A 443 -9.28 -7.28 8.51
N LYS A 444 -10.52 -7.04 8.98
CA LYS A 444 -11.50 -6.23 8.25
C LYS A 444 -11.08 -4.76 8.24
N ILE A 445 -10.56 -4.27 9.37
CA ILE A 445 -10.06 -2.90 9.49
C ILE A 445 -8.81 -2.69 8.63
N ALA A 446 -7.84 -3.60 8.68
CA ALA A 446 -6.66 -3.53 7.83
C ALA A 446 -7.02 -3.43 6.33
N ARG A 447 -7.89 -4.32 5.84
CA ARG A 447 -8.37 -4.28 4.44
C ARG A 447 -9.15 -3.02 4.11
N PHE A 448 -9.92 -2.49 5.05
CA PHE A 448 -10.63 -1.21 4.87
C PHE A 448 -9.66 -0.06 4.65
N TYR A 449 -8.59 0.05 5.44
CA TYR A 449 -7.58 1.08 5.26
C TYR A 449 -6.84 0.96 3.92
N TRP A 450 -6.53 -0.27 3.51
CA TRP A 450 -5.89 -0.51 2.20
C TRP A 450 -6.82 -0.11 1.05
N PHE A 451 -8.09 -0.54 1.12
CA PHE A 451 -9.10 -0.17 0.13
C PHE A 451 -9.32 1.35 0.08
N ALA A 452 -9.39 2.01 1.24
CA ALA A 452 -9.52 3.46 1.31
C ALA A 452 -8.32 4.19 0.67
N ALA A 453 -7.09 3.73 0.96
CA ALA A 453 -5.87 4.28 0.34
C ALA A 453 -5.91 4.13 -1.20
N ILE A 454 -6.33 2.97 -1.72
CA ILE A 454 -6.52 2.74 -3.16
C ILE A 454 -7.60 3.67 -3.72
N LEU A 455 -8.78 3.71 -3.10
CA LEU A 455 -9.92 4.48 -3.56
C LEU A 455 -9.60 5.98 -3.64
N PHE A 456 -9.09 6.56 -2.55
CA PHE A 456 -8.77 7.98 -2.51
C PHE A 456 -7.54 8.33 -3.34
N GLY A 457 -6.55 7.42 -3.43
CA GLY A 457 -5.42 7.59 -4.35
C GLY A 457 -5.88 7.61 -5.81
N LEU A 458 -6.80 6.72 -6.22
CA LEU A 458 -7.39 6.73 -7.56
C LEU A 458 -8.20 7.99 -7.83
N ILE A 459 -8.98 8.46 -6.85
CA ILE A 459 -9.69 9.74 -6.95
C ILE A 459 -8.70 10.87 -7.22
N GLY A 460 -7.61 10.95 -6.45
CA GLY A 460 -6.57 11.97 -6.66
C GLY A 460 -5.89 11.85 -8.03
N LEU A 461 -5.56 10.64 -8.45
CA LEU A 461 -4.86 10.38 -9.71
C LEU A 461 -5.73 10.71 -10.94
N LEU A 462 -7.00 10.27 -10.94
CA LEU A 462 -7.89 10.38 -12.10
C LEU A 462 -8.59 11.74 -12.18
N SER A 463 -8.52 12.56 -11.12
CA SER A 463 -9.15 13.88 -11.11
C SER A 463 -8.51 14.85 -12.10
N PRO A 464 -9.31 15.59 -12.90
CA PRO A 464 -8.80 16.68 -13.71
C PRO A 464 -8.19 17.80 -12.85
N GLU A 465 -7.07 18.38 -13.29
CA GLU A 465 -6.32 19.39 -12.52
C GLU A 465 -7.13 20.64 -12.14
N ARG A 466 -8.12 20.98 -12.97
CA ARG A 466 -9.05 22.10 -12.74
C ARG A 466 -9.94 21.89 -11.51
N TYR A 467 -10.34 20.64 -11.24
CA TYR A 467 -11.29 20.31 -10.17
C TYR A 467 -10.65 19.62 -8.98
N ILE A 468 -9.40 19.15 -9.11
CA ILE A 468 -8.73 18.32 -8.11
C ILE A 468 -8.69 18.96 -6.73
N VAL A 469 -8.49 20.28 -6.62
CA VAL A 469 -8.46 20.98 -5.33
C VAL A 469 -9.82 20.97 -4.67
N LYS A 470 -10.88 21.37 -5.41
CA LYS A 470 -12.25 21.39 -4.92
C LYS A 470 -12.71 19.99 -4.50
N LEU A 471 -12.47 19.00 -5.35
CA LEU A 471 -12.81 17.60 -5.05
C LEU A 471 -12.06 17.10 -3.82
N SER A 472 -10.76 17.37 -3.73
CA SER A 472 -9.96 16.97 -2.56
C SER A 472 -10.52 17.57 -1.29
N LEU A 473 -10.85 18.86 -1.27
CA LEU A 473 -11.46 19.51 -0.12
C LEU A 473 -12.84 18.93 0.24
N THR A 474 -13.69 18.66 -0.74
CA THR A 474 -14.99 18.03 -0.51
C THR A 474 -14.83 16.64 0.10
N VAL A 475 -13.91 15.83 -0.43
CA VAL A 475 -13.62 14.48 0.07
C VAL A 475 -13.03 14.55 1.49
N ILE A 476 -12.05 15.42 1.72
CA ILE A 476 -11.45 15.67 3.04
C ILE A 476 -12.51 16.10 4.05
N GLY A 477 -13.37 17.05 3.69
CA GLY A 477 -14.45 17.55 4.54
C GLY A 477 -15.49 16.47 4.87
N GLY A 478 -15.96 15.72 3.87
CA GLY A 478 -16.95 14.66 4.06
C GLY A 478 -16.44 13.50 4.92
N VAL A 479 -15.21 13.03 4.65
CA VAL A 479 -14.58 11.96 5.44
C VAL A 479 -14.25 12.46 6.84
N GLY A 480 -13.74 13.69 6.98
CA GLY A 480 -13.40 14.28 8.27
C GLY A 480 -14.62 14.45 9.16
N PHE A 481 -15.72 14.95 8.59
CA PHE A 481 -17.02 15.04 9.28
C PHE A 481 -17.52 13.67 9.75
N PHE A 482 -17.41 12.64 8.91
CA PHE A 482 -17.81 11.28 9.28
C PHE A 482 -16.98 10.73 10.45
N ILE A 483 -15.65 10.89 10.43
CA ILE A 483 -14.76 10.45 11.52
C ILE A 483 -15.06 11.22 12.82
N ALA A 484 -15.30 12.54 12.73
CA ALA A 484 -15.68 13.37 13.87
C ALA A 484 -17.03 12.91 14.47
N LEU A 485 -18.02 12.60 13.63
CA LEU A 485 -19.33 12.12 14.07
C LEU A 485 -19.24 10.75 14.76
N LEU A 486 -18.42 9.82 14.26
CA LEU A 486 -18.16 8.54 14.92
C LEU A 486 -17.53 8.71 16.31
N ASN A 487 -16.64 9.70 16.44
CA ASN A 487 -15.99 10.07 17.68
C ASN A 487 -16.99 10.63 18.70
N LEU A 488 -17.83 11.59 18.30
CA LEU A 488 -18.86 12.17 19.17
C LEU A 488 -19.85 11.11 19.66
N LYS A 489 -20.33 10.23 18.78
CA LYS A 489 -21.22 9.12 19.17
C LYS A 489 -20.57 8.16 20.17
N SER A 490 -19.25 7.96 20.07
CA SER A 490 -18.51 7.11 21.01
C SER A 490 -18.40 7.72 22.39
N LEU A 491 -18.24 9.04 22.49
CA LEU A 491 -18.22 9.76 23.76
C LEU A 491 -19.59 9.67 24.46
N GLY A 492 -20.68 9.88 23.72
CA GLY A 492 -22.04 9.74 24.25
C GLY A 492 -22.33 8.35 24.82
N ARG A 493 -21.92 7.28 24.12
CA ARG A 493 -22.08 5.90 24.60
C ARG A 493 -21.30 5.60 25.87
N ARG A 494 -20.08 6.12 26.00
CA ARG A 494 -19.25 5.93 27.21
C ARG A 494 -19.87 6.63 28.42
N LYS A 495 -20.41 7.83 28.22
CA LYS A 495 -21.11 8.58 29.27
C LYS A 495 -22.36 7.85 29.75
N GLN A 496 -23.19 7.34 28.83
CA GLN A 496 -24.37 6.53 29.17
C GLN A 496 -24.00 5.25 29.93
N LYS A 497 -22.90 4.58 29.56
CA LYS A 497 -22.46 3.38 30.24
C LYS A 497 -21.98 3.66 31.68
N GLN A 498 -21.33 4.80 31.90
CA GLN A 498 -20.92 5.27 33.23
C GLN A 498 -22.09 5.77 34.09
N GLU A 499 -23.19 6.20 33.49
CA GLU A 499 -24.42 6.60 34.20
C GLU A 499 -25.33 5.39 34.52
N SER A 500 -25.10 4.24 33.86
CA SER A 500 -25.85 2.99 34.07
C SER A 500 -25.15 1.95 34.96
N GLU A 501 -23.87 2.18 35.28
CA GLU A 501 -23.05 1.42 36.24
C GLU A 501 -22.98 2.22 37.55
#